data_AF-A0ABD0PCK3-F1
#
_entry.id   AF-A0ABD0PCK3-F1
#
_cell.length_a   1.000
_cell.length_b   1.000
_cell.length_c   1.000
_cell.angle_alpha   90.00
_cell.angle_beta   90.00
_cell.angle_gamma   90.00
#
_symmetry.space_group_name_H-M   'P 1'
#
loop_
_entity.id
_entity.type
_entity.pdbx_description
1 polymer ?
#
loop_
_entity_poly.entity_id
_entity_poly.type
_entity_poly.pdbx_seq_one_letter_code
_entity_poly.pdbx_strand_id
1 'polypeptide(L)'
;TAIRELVRLLKVGGRALIYVWAMEQEYNNRKSKYLKERTTETSMDSSEELKTEENKSSPQEEHDRKLSSDVKCTKDSFGSVTQPRIHIHTNRTAFVSQDLLVPWHLKGNVDKSKGAASGSTNGPVDNTSQGPVFHRYYHVFQQGELEDMCYGVTGVKVLRSYHDQGNWCVELEKTLSNSLKNDIA
;
A
#
# COMPACT_ATOMS: atom_id res chain seq x y z
N THR A 1 -19.85 -7.77 3.41
CA THR A 1 -18.45 -7.40 3.16
C THR A 1 -17.88 -8.36 2.13
N ALA A 2 -16.78 -8.01 1.45
CA ALA A 2 -16.14 -8.90 0.46
C ALA A 2 -15.77 -10.27 1.09
N ILE A 3 -15.40 -10.29 2.37
CA ILE A 3 -15.11 -11.53 3.11
C ILE A 3 -16.34 -12.44 3.22
N ARG A 4 -17.54 -11.89 3.45
CA ARG A 4 -18.78 -12.70 3.45
C ARG A 4 -19.03 -13.37 2.10
N GLU A 5 -18.78 -12.67 1.00
CA GLU A 5 -18.91 -13.26 -0.33
C GLU A 5 -17.85 -14.32 -0.60
N LEU A 6 -16.61 -14.11 -0.16
CA LEU A 6 -15.56 -15.13 -0.24
C LEU A 6 -15.97 -16.42 0.49
N VAL A 7 -16.50 -16.29 1.71
CA VAL A 7 -16.97 -17.40 2.54
C VAL A 7 -18.19 -18.10 1.91
N ARG A 8 -19.09 -17.35 1.26
CA ARG A 8 -20.24 -17.93 0.55
C ARG A 8 -19.80 -18.91 -0.52
N LEU A 9 -18.67 -18.63 -1.20
CA LEU A 9 -18.11 -19.49 -2.26
C LEU A 9 -17.41 -20.74 -1.72
N LEU A 10 -16.95 -20.75 -0.47
CA LEU A 10 -16.31 -21.91 0.13
C LEU A 10 -17.32 -23.02 0.44
N LYS A 11 -16.91 -24.27 0.26
CA LYS A 11 -17.58 -25.43 0.87
C LYS A 11 -17.31 -25.46 2.37
N VAL A 12 -18.15 -26.12 3.15
CA VAL A 12 -17.87 -26.38 4.58
C VAL A 12 -16.56 -27.16 4.70
N GLY A 13 -15.69 -26.74 5.63
CA GLY A 13 -14.31 -27.22 5.76
C GLY A 13 -13.34 -26.66 4.70
N GLY A 14 -13.84 -25.88 3.74
CA GLY A 14 -13.02 -25.17 2.76
C GLY A 14 -12.28 -24.01 3.40
N ARG A 15 -11.07 -23.75 2.92
CA ARG A 15 -10.19 -22.70 3.43
C ARG A 15 -10.01 -21.56 2.42
N ALA A 16 -9.82 -20.35 2.94
CA ALA A 16 -9.34 -19.22 2.16
C ALA A 16 -8.14 -18.58 2.85
N LEU A 17 -7.28 -17.99 2.03
CA LEU A 17 -6.15 -17.19 2.47
C LEU A 17 -6.30 -15.80 1.87
N ILE A 18 -6.35 -14.79 2.74
CA ILE A 18 -6.53 -13.39 2.36
C ILE A 18 -5.21 -12.66 2.61
N TYR A 19 -4.77 -11.89 1.61
CA TYR A 19 -3.66 -10.95 1.72
C TYR A 19 -4.20 -9.53 1.48
N VAL A 20 -3.84 -8.59 2.35
CA VAL A 20 -4.11 -7.16 2.17
C VAL A 20 -2.84 -6.37 2.45
N TRP A 21 -2.67 -5.23 1.78
CA TRP A 21 -1.53 -4.34 2.04
C TRP A 21 -1.53 -3.90 3.51
N ALA A 22 -0.37 -3.99 4.16
CA ALA A 22 -0.18 -3.48 5.51
C ALA A 22 0.19 -1.99 5.47
N MET A 23 -0.32 -1.20 6.41
CA MET A 23 0.18 0.15 6.67
C MET A 23 1.64 0.07 7.14
N GLU A 24 1.93 -0.92 7.99
CA GLU A 24 3.24 -1.22 8.56
C GLU A 24 4.11 -1.98 7.54
N GLN A 25 4.91 -1.24 6.77
CA GLN A 25 5.85 -1.80 5.81
C GLN A 25 7.15 -2.32 6.46
N GLU A 26 7.32 -2.12 7.77
CA GLU A 26 8.32 -2.74 8.63
C GLU A 26 7.62 -3.42 9.80
N TYR A 27 7.94 -4.69 10.06
CA TYR A 27 7.33 -5.47 11.12
C TYR A 27 8.36 -6.39 11.76
N ASN A 28 8.39 -6.47 13.10
CA ASN A 28 9.38 -7.25 13.86
C ASN A 28 10.84 -6.97 13.42
N ASN A 29 11.20 -5.70 13.23
CA ASN A 29 12.52 -5.24 12.75
C ASN A 29 12.91 -5.79 11.36
N ARG A 30 11.92 -6.19 10.55
CA ARG A 30 12.11 -6.63 9.16
C ARG A 30 11.34 -5.72 8.23
N LYS A 31 12.05 -5.08 7.31
CA LYS A 31 11.45 -4.28 6.25
C LYS A 31 10.89 -5.18 5.15
N SER A 32 9.76 -4.78 4.60
CA SER A 32 9.20 -5.40 3.40
C SER A 32 10.03 -5.07 2.17
N LYS A 33 10.00 -5.96 1.16
CA LYS A 33 10.54 -5.68 -0.19
C LYS A 33 9.87 -4.48 -0.89
N TYR A 34 8.77 -3.98 -0.36
CA TYR A 34 8.09 -2.83 -0.95
C TYR A 34 8.92 -1.56 -0.83
N LEU A 35 9.52 -1.33 0.34
CA LEU A 35 10.38 -0.19 0.57
C LEU A 35 11.68 -0.35 -0.22
N LYS A 36 12.00 0.64 -1.06
CA LYS A 36 13.30 0.65 -1.74
C LYS A 36 14.33 1.13 -0.73
N GLU A 37 15.29 0.27 -0.37
CA GLU A 37 16.49 0.74 0.30
C GLU A 37 17.20 1.70 -0.64
N ARG A 38 17.47 2.92 -0.17
CA ARG A 38 18.35 3.83 -0.88
C ARG A 38 19.74 3.24 -0.70
N THR A 39 20.19 2.47 -1.68
CA THR A 39 21.55 1.93 -1.71
C THR A 39 22.50 3.12 -1.70
N THR A 40 23.05 3.45 -0.53
CA THR A 40 24.34 4.12 -0.48
C THR A 40 25.34 3.09 -0.98
N GLU A 41 25.90 3.34 -2.16
CA GLU A 41 26.93 2.49 -2.76
C GLU A 41 28.09 2.33 -1.79
N THR A 42 28.27 1.14 -1.23
CA THR A 42 29.59 0.54 -1.02
C THR A 42 29.40 -0.97 -1.10
N SER A 43 29.81 -1.53 -2.22
CA SER A 43 29.97 -2.96 -2.43
C SER A 43 31.29 -3.42 -1.80
N MET A 44 31.28 -4.47 -0.98
CA MET A 44 31.99 -5.75 -1.20
C MET A 44 32.10 -6.62 0.07
N ASP A 45 31.53 -7.82 -0.08
CA ASP A 45 31.81 -9.16 0.46
C ASP A 45 32.70 -9.45 1.71
N SER A 46 32.15 -10.38 2.51
CA SER A 46 32.74 -11.44 3.36
C SER A 46 33.59 -11.17 4.62
N SER A 47 33.12 -11.81 5.71
CA SER A 47 33.82 -12.39 6.89
C SER A 47 34.40 -11.50 8.00
N GLU A 48 33.94 -11.83 9.22
CA GLU A 48 34.51 -11.78 10.59
C GLU A 48 35.39 -10.63 11.14
N GLU A 49 35.10 -10.34 12.42
CA GLU A 49 35.92 -9.76 13.50
C GLU A 49 36.12 -8.22 13.68
N LEU A 50 35.52 -7.76 14.80
CA LEU A 50 36.05 -6.94 15.91
C LEU A 50 36.59 -5.50 15.70
N LYS A 51 36.01 -4.62 16.55
CA LYS A 51 36.60 -3.50 17.33
C LYS A 51 36.66 -2.07 16.74
N THR A 52 35.86 -1.21 17.38
CA THR A 52 36.24 -0.01 18.15
C THR A 52 36.60 1.30 17.42
N GLU A 53 35.71 2.30 17.66
CA GLU A 53 35.92 3.74 17.93
C GLU A 53 36.23 4.78 16.84
N GLU A 54 35.63 5.96 17.10
CA GLU A 54 35.95 7.35 16.73
C GLU A 54 35.56 7.99 15.38
N ASN A 55 34.49 8.80 15.46
CA ASN A 55 34.36 10.24 15.12
C ASN A 55 35.13 10.84 13.92
N LYS A 56 34.41 11.44 12.94
CA LYS A 56 34.31 12.92 12.72
C LYS A 56 33.46 13.32 11.49
N SER A 57 32.52 14.25 11.74
CA SER A 57 32.08 15.40 10.92
C SER A 57 31.70 15.27 9.42
N SER A 58 30.40 15.52 9.14
CA SER A 58 29.73 16.50 8.22
C SER A 58 30.55 17.20 7.10
N PRO A 59 29.93 17.75 6.01
CA PRO A 59 28.54 18.25 5.91
C PRO A 59 27.76 18.04 4.57
N GLN A 60 26.43 18.22 4.68
CA GLN A 60 25.48 18.90 3.76
C GLN A 60 25.53 18.63 2.24
N GLU A 61 24.41 18.15 1.68
CA GLU A 61 23.75 18.81 0.53
C GLU A 61 22.21 18.65 0.59
N GLU A 62 21.54 19.79 0.66
CA GLU A 62 20.11 19.99 0.47
C GLU A 62 19.78 19.91 -1.03
N HIS A 63 18.72 19.20 -1.41
CA HIS A 63 17.71 19.78 -2.30
C HIS A 63 16.43 18.93 -2.33
N ASP A 64 15.32 19.64 -2.44
CA ASP A 64 13.95 19.19 -2.73
C ASP A 64 13.13 18.58 -1.59
N ARG A 65 12.85 19.43 -0.58
CA ARG A 65 11.61 19.35 0.23
C ARG A 65 10.70 20.55 -0.06
N LYS A 66 9.68 20.31 -0.86
CA LYS A 66 8.42 21.09 -0.94
C LYS A 66 7.33 20.03 -1.10
N LEU A 67 6.21 19.96 -0.39
CA LEU A 67 5.57 20.72 0.67
C LEU A 67 4.30 19.89 0.93
N SER A 68 4.07 19.41 2.14
CA SER A 68 2.73 18.98 2.57
C SER A 68 2.58 19.39 4.01
N SER A 69 1.96 20.55 4.19
CA SER A 69 1.56 21.10 5.48
C SER A 69 0.71 20.09 6.25
N ASP A 70 1.12 19.81 7.48
CA ASP A 70 0.28 19.21 8.50
C ASP A 70 -1.04 20.00 8.62
N VAL A 71 -2.17 19.37 8.30
CA VAL A 71 -3.48 19.98 8.54
C VAL A 71 -3.96 19.57 9.92
N LYS A 72 -3.74 20.45 10.88
CA LYS A 72 -4.59 20.55 12.07
C LYS A 72 -5.87 21.26 11.62
N CYS A 73 -7.04 20.63 11.80
CA CYS A 73 -8.33 21.25 11.49
C CYS A 73 -8.52 22.54 12.30
N THR A 74 -8.38 23.70 11.67
CA THR A 74 -8.90 24.97 12.19
C THR A 74 -10.31 25.15 11.66
N LYS A 75 -11.25 25.41 12.57
CA LYS A 75 -12.61 25.83 12.19
C LYS A 75 -12.53 27.26 11.71
N ASP A 76 -12.80 27.48 10.43
CA ASP A 76 -13.01 28.82 9.90
C ASP A 76 -14.49 29.20 10.07
N SER A 77 -14.73 30.42 10.52
CA SER A 77 -16.06 30.97 10.89
C SER A 77 -17.04 31.16 9.72
N PHE A 78 -16.83 30.48 8.59
CA PHE A 78 -17.65 30.57 7.37
C PHE A 78 -17.89 29.20 6.73
N GLY A 79 -18.36 28.20 7.50
CA GLY A 79 -19.23 27.10 7.06
C GLY A 79 -18.85 26.22 5.84
N SER A 80 -17.68 26.40 5.22
CA SER A 80 -17.25 25.63 4.07
C SER A 80 -16.46 24.43 4.56
N VAL A 81 -17.13 23.27 4.58
CA VAL A 81 -16.49 21.97 4.83
C VAL A 81 -15.47 21.73 3.72
N THR A 82 -14.20 22.06 3.94
CA THR A 82 -13.12 21.60 3.09
C THR A 82 -13.02 20.09 3.30
N GLN A 83 -13.48 19.31 2.31
CA GLN A 83 -13.33 17.86 2.36
C GLN A 83 -11.85 17.52 2.60
N PRO A 84 -11.52 16.57 3.49
CA PRO A 84 -10.17 16.09 3.65
C PRO A 84 -9.70 15.54 2.28
N ARG A 85 -8.62 16.10 1.76
CA ARG A 85 -8.02 15.64 0.51
C ARG A 85 -7.35 14.29 0.77
N ILE A 86 -7.81 13.23 0.10
CA ILE A 86 -7.17 11.90 0.16
C ILE A 86 -5.72 12.04 -0.36
N HIS A 87 -4.76 11.51 0.39
CA HIS A 87 -3.34 11.62 0.06
C HIS A 87 -3.00 10.84 -1.23
N ILE A 88 -2.16 11.42 -2.09
CA ILE A 88 -1.65 10.75 -3.30
C ILE A 88 -0.31 10.10 -2.96
N HIS A 89 -0.29 8.78 -3.01
CA HIS A 89 0.86 7.99 -2.59
C HIS A 89 1.98 7.99 -3.63
N THR A 90 3.22 8.03 -3.13
CA THR A 90 4.43 7.88 -3.94
C THR A 90 4.91 6.42 -3.87
N ASN A 91 5.04 5.75 -5.02
CA ASN A 91 5.44 4.34 -5.07
C ASN A 91 6.79 4.10 -4.37
N ARG A 92 6.93 2.97 -3.66
CA ARG A 92 8.13 2.57 -2.89
C ARG A 92 8.44 3.45 -1.67
N THR A 93 7.48 4.21 -1.17
CA THR A 93 7.59 4.96 0.08
C THR A 93 6.68 4.36 1.16
N ALA A 94 6.92 4.69 2.43
CA ALA A 94 6.01 4.30 3.51
C ALA A 94 4.62 4.90 3.28
N PHE A 95 3.57 4.17 3.66
CA PHE A 95 2.22 4.71 3.63
C PHE A 95 2.05 5.74 4.75
N VAL A 96 1.44 6.88 4.42
CA VAL A 96 1.22 7.99 5.37
C VAL A 96 -0.23 8.08 5.87
N SER A 97 -1.15 7.37 5.21
CA SER A 97 -2.55 7.22 5.59
C SER A 97 -3.09 5.85 5.16
N GLN A 98 -4.11 5.33 5.85
CA GLN A 98 -4.78 4.09 5.46
C GLN A 98 -5.50 4.23 4.11
N ASP A 99 -6.14 5.38 3.88
CA ASP A 99 -6.81 5.72 2.63
C ASP A 99 -5.89 6.56 1.74
N LEU A 100 -5.61 6.09 0.52
CA LEU A 100 -4.73 6.78 -0.42
C LEU A 100 -5.12 6.56 -1.88
N LEU A 101 -4.71 7.51 -2.72
CA LEU A 101 -4.78 7.42 -4.17
C LEU A 101 -3.43 7.01 -4.72
N VAL A 102 -3.40 5.97 -5.56
CA VAL A 102 -2.20 5.54 -6.28
C VAL A 102 -2.30 5.96 -7.74
N PRO A 103 -1.32 6.72 -8.27
CA PRO A 103 -1.27 7.07 -9.69
C PRO A 103 -1.25 5.84 -10.60
N TRP A 104 -2.01 5.89 -11.69
CA TRP A 104 -2.11 4.87 -12.72
C TRP A 104 -2.08 5.52 -14.09
N HIS A 105 -0.99 5.32 -14.81
CA HIS A 105 -0.81 5.87 -16.14
C HIS A 105 -1.53 4.98 -17.15
N LEU A 106 -2.41 5.55 -17.97
CA LEU A 106 -2.97 4.83 -19.10
C LEU A 106 -1.89 4.69 -20.18
N LYS A 107 -1.42 3.47 -20.42
CA LYS A 107 -0.51 3.20 -21.53
C LYS A 107 -1.30 3.38 -22.83
N GLY A 108 -1.10 4.52 -23.50
CA GLY A 108 -1.68 4.75 -24.82
C GLY A 108 -1.16 3.70 -25.80
N ASN A 109 -2.07 3.06 -26.55
CA ASN A 109 -1.66 2.34 -27.74
C ASN A 109 -1.30 3.40 -28.77
N VAL A 110 -0.01 3.62 -28.99
CA VAL A 110 0.43 4.42 -30.14
C VAL A 110 0.21 3.52 -31.35
N ASP A 111 -0.98 3.60 -31.93
CA ASP A 111 -1.27 2.93 -33.20
C ASP A 111 -0.22 3.39 -34.21
N LYS A 112 0.56 2.44 -34.73
CA LYS A 112 1.49 2.62 -35.86
C LYS A 112 0.70 2.82 -37.16
N SER A 113 -0.13 3.85 -37.22
CA SER A 113 -0.89 4.24 -38.42
C SER A 113 -0.63 5.71 -38.75
N LYS A 114 0.64 6.08 -38.94
CA LYS A 114 1.01 7.24 -39.75
C LYS A 114 2.13 6.85 -40.71
N GLY A 115 1.71 6.25 -41.83
CA GLY A 115 2.46 6.35 -43.06
C GLY A 115 2.49 7.82 -43.51
N ALA A 116 3.70 8.29 -43.82
CA ALA A 116 4.05 9.39 -44.72
C ALA A 116 3.16 10.65 -44.74
N ALA A 117 3.62 11.74 -44.11
CA ALA A 117 4.22 12.88 -44.80
C ALA A 117 4.28 14.14 -43.93
N SER A 118 5.40 14.86 -44.10
CA SER A 118 5.61 16.29 -43.91
C SER A 118 6.20 16.78 -42.58
N GLY A 119 7.40 17.37 -42.71
CA GLY A 119 7.65 18.69 -42.17
C GLY A 119 8.55 18.77 -40.93
N SER A 120 9.82 19.05 -41.15
CA SER A 120 10.82 19.43 -40.15
C SER A 120 10.46 20.73 -39.44
N THR A 121 10.42 20.74 -38.09
CA THR A 121 10.78 21.90 -37.26
C THR A 121 11.37 21.41 -35.93
N ASN A 122 12.64 21.73 -35.69
CA ASN A 122 13.32 21.52 -34.41
C ASN A 122 12.79 22.52 -33.38
N GLY A 123 11.82 22.10 -32.56
CA GLY A 123 11.42 22.79 -31.33
C GLY A 123 11.96 22.05 -30.10
N PRO A 124 12.06 22.71 -28.91
CA PRO A 124 12.54 22.07 -27.70
C PRO A 124 11.67 20.86 -27.38
N VAL A 125 12.30 19.72 -27.13
CA VAL A 125 11.62 18.46 -26.78
C VAL A 125 11.02 18.63 -25.40
N ASP A 126 9.78 19.12 -25.38
CA ASP A 126 8.96 19.22 -24.19
C ASP A 126 8.57 17.79 -23.78
N ASN A 127 9.07 17.32 -22.63
CA ASN A 127 8.86 15.97 -22.08
C ASN A 127 7.40 15.70 -21.64
N THR A 128 6.43 16.39 -22.25
CA THR A 128 5.01 16.43 -21.91
C THR A 128 4.22 15.34 -22.64
N SER A 129 4.85 14.23 -23.02
CA SER A 129 4.20 13.10 -23.70
C SER A 129 3.93 11.93 -22.75
N GLN A 130 3.63 12.21 -21.48
CA GLN A 130 3.06 11.20 -20.59
C GLN A 130 1.54 11.29 -20.70
N GLY A 131 0.89 10.19 -21.11
CA GLY A 131 -0.57 10.13 -21.25
C GLY A 131 -1.31 10.42 -19.93
N PRO A 132 -2.65 10.47 -19.96
CA PRO A 132 -3.44 10.83 -18.78
C PRO A 132 -3.14 9.91 -17.58
N VAL A 133 -2.99 10.54 -16.41
CA VAL A 133 -2.79 9.86 -15.12
C VAL A 133 -4.13 9.77 -14.39
N PHE A 134 -4.57 8.54 -14.13
CA PHE A 134 -5.73 8.25 -13.31
C PHE A 134 -5.29 7.89 -11.89
N HIS A 135 -6.24 7.87 -10.96
CA HIS A 135 -5.97 7.51 -9.58
C HIS A 135 -6.80 6.28 -9.20
N ARG A 136 -6.16 5.30 -8.56
CA ARG A 136 -6.83 4.14 -7.97
C ARG A 136 -6.89 4.30 -6.46
N TYR A 137 -8.06 4.13 -5.90
CA TYR A 137 -8.22 4.13 -4.45
C TYR A 137 -7.69 2.82 -3.86
N TYR A 138 -6.91 2.96 -2.80
CA TYR A 138 -6.44 1.86 -1.97
C TYR A 138 -6.74 2.18 -0.51
N HIS A 139 -7.10 1.11 0.21
CA HIS A 139 -7.11 1.07 1.65
C HIS A 139 -5.99 0.11 2.09
N VAL A 140 -5.04 0.59 2.89
CA VAL A 140 -3.99 -0.22 3.50
C VAL A 140 -4.35 -0.48 4.96
N PHE A 141 -4.30 -1.74 5.35
CA PHE A 141 -4.80 -2.23 6.62
C PHE A 141 -3.76 -2.04 7.71
N GLN A 142 -4.19 -1.65 8.90
CA GLN A 142 -3.34 -1.68 10.08
C GLN A 142 -3.43 -3.04 10.80
N GLN A 143 -2.51 -3.26 11.74
CA GLN A 143 -2.53 -4.48 12.55
C GLN A 143 -3.89 -4.74 13.22
N GLY A 144 -4.40 -5.97 13.09
CA GLY A 144 -5.65 -6.42 13.72
C GLY A 144 -6.93 -6.09 12.94
N GLU A 145 -6.87 -5.17 11.98
CA GLU A 145 -8.05 -4.73 11.25
C GLU A 145 -8.67 -5.85 10.38
N LEU A 146 -7.82 -6.60 9.67
CA LEU A 146 -8.28 -7.71 8.84
C LEU A 146 -8.90 -8.83 9.71
N GLU A 147 -8.30 -9.10 10.85
CA GLU A 147 -8.76 -10.09 11.83
C GLU A 147 -10.14 -9.71 12.38
N ASP A 148 -10.31 -8.46 12.81
CA ASP A 148 -11.60 -7.93 13.29
C ASP A 148 -12.69 -8.04 12.22
N MET A 149 -12.36 -7.73 10.97
CA MET A 149 -13.28 -7.91 9.85
C MET A 149 -13.66 -9.38 9.63
N CYS A 150 -12.73 -10.31 9.85
CA CYS A 150 -13.01 -11.76 9.76
C CYS A 150 -13.89 -12.23 10.93
N TYR A 151 -13.66 -11.75 12.16
CA TYR A 151 -14.48 -12.09 13.32
C TYR A 151 -15.93 -11.59 13.19
N GLY A 152 -16.16 -10.51 12.45
CA GLY A 152 -17.50 -10.02 12.10
C GLY A 152 -18.27 -10.89 11.10
N VAL A 153 -17.72 -12.02 10.65
CA VAL A 153 -18.35 -12.97 9.74
C VAL A 153 -18.73 -14.25 10.48
N THR A 154 -20.00 -14.63 10.40
CA THR A 154 -20.50 -15.89 10.97
C THR A 154 -20.13 -17.09 10.11
N GLY A 155 -19.99 -18.27 10.72
CA GLY A 155 -19.72 -19.51 9.98
C GLY A 155 -18.29 -19.60 9.44
N VAL A 156 -17.35 -18.88 10.06
CA VAL A 156 -15.92 -19.03 9.81
C VAL A 156 -15.15 -19.17 11.11
N LYS A 157 -13.98 -19.79 11.01
CA LYS A 157 -12.96 -19.82 12.04
C LYS A 157 -11.67 -19.25 11.46
N VAL A 158 -11.10 -18.25 12.13
CA VAL A 158 -9.74 -17.78 11.84
C VAL A 158 -8.77 -18.85 12.33
N LEU A 159 -7.94 -19.37 11.43
CA LEU A 159 -6.95 -20.41 11.74
C LEU A 159 -5.61 -19.78 12.16
N ARG A 160 -5.15 -18.78 11.42
CA ARG A 160 -3.95 -18.00 11.74
C ARG A 160 -4.04 -16.60 11.17
N SER A 161 -3.42 -15.64 11.86
CA SER A 161 -3.09 -14.32 11.32
C SER A 161 -1.59 -14.09 11.42
N TYR A 162 -1.01 -13.49 10.39
CA TYR A 162 0.43 -13.19 10.33
C TYR A 162 0.72 -12.03 9.38
N HIS A 163 1.91 -11.46 9.50
CA HIS A 163 2.46 -10.47 8.58
C HIS A 163 3.42 -11.15 7.58
N ASP A 164 3.31 -10.82 6.30
CA ASP A 164 4.20 -11.33 5.25
C ASP A 164 4.55 -10.24 4.24
N GLN A 165 5.81 -9.82 4.23
CA GLN A 165 6.40 -8.91 3.23
C GLN A 165 5.56 -7.64 2.98
N GLY A 166 5.04 -7.01 4.04
CA GLY A 166 4.25 -5.78 3.94
C GLY A 166 2.77 -6.02 3.68
N ASN A 167 2.28 -7.22 3.98
CA ASN A 167 0.86 -7.58 3.92
C ASN A 167 0.39 -8.18 5.25
N TRP A 168 -0.85 -7.89 5.63
CA TRP A 168 -1.57 -8.63 6.66
C TRP A 168 -2.28 -9.83 6.02
N CYS A 169 -2.14 -10.99 6.65
CA CYS A 169 -2.55 -12.26 6.09
C CYS A 169 -3.43 -13.03 7.08
N VAL A 170 -4.60 -13.48 6.63
CA VAL A 170 -5.49 -14.33 7.45
C VAL A 170 -5.84 -15.60 6.67
N GLU A 171 -5.60 -16.75 7.29
CA GLU A 171 -6.18 -18.02 6.85
C GLU A 171 -7.47 -18.28 7.63
N LEU A 172 -8.55 -18.54 6.92
CA LEU A 172 -9.86 -18.85 7.48
C LEU A 172 -10.39 -20.17 6.94
N GLU A 173 -11.21 -20.84 7.74
CA GLU A 173 -11.94 -22.04 7.37
C GLU A 173 -13.44 -21.79 7.53
N LYS A 174 -14.23 -22.20 6.54
CA LYS A 174 -15.69 -22.16 6.65
C LYS A 174 -16.16 -23.29 7.54
N THR A 175 -16.88 -22.95 8.58
CA THR A 175 -17.49 -23.89 9.52
C THR A 175 -18.97 -24.05 9.24
N LEU A 176 -19.59 -25.11 9.79
CA LEU A 176 -21.05 -25.16 9.85
C LEU A 176 -21.51 -23.99 10.71
N SER A 177 -22.41 -23.16 10.19
CA SER A 177 -23.08 -22.16 11.00
C SER A 177 -23.88 -22.91 12.06
N ASN A 178 -23.46 -22.85 13.32
CA ASN A 178 -24.24 -23.39 14.44
C ASN A 178 -25.49 -22.53 14.62
N SER A 179 -26.53 -22.83 13.83
CA SER A 179 -27.87 -22.25 14.02
C SER A 179 -28.79 -23.18 14.84
N LEU A 180 -28.25 -24.21 15.51
CA LEU A 180 -29.04 -25.21 16.25
C LEU A 180 -28.37 -25.60 17.58
N LYS A 181 -28.18 -24.65 18.50
CA LYS A 181 -27.85 -24.96 19.90
C LYS A 181 -28.62 -24.12 20.92
N ASN A 182 -29.85 -23.69 20.63
CA ASN A 182 -30.70 -22.98 21.61
C ASN A 182 -32.16 -23.47 21.67
N ASP A 183 -32.48 -24.66 21.15
CA ASP A 183 -33.75 -25.33 21.46
C ASP A 183 -33.42 -26.56 22.31
N ILE A 184 -33.46 -26.40 23.64
CA ILE A 184 -33.82 -27.38 24.70
C ILE A 184 -33.40 -26.75 26.03
N ALA A 185 -34.37 -26.17 26.73
CA ALA A 185 -34.67 -26.38 28.15
C ALA A 185 -36.00 -25.70 28.47
#